data_AF-A0A4Y7U3J8-F1
#
_entry.id   AF-A0A4Y7U3J8-F1
#
_cell.length_a   1.000
_cell.length_b   1.000
_cell.length_c   1.000
_cell.angle_alpha   90.00
_cell.angle_beta   90.00
_cell.angle_gamma   90.00
#
_symmetry.space_group_name_H-M   'P 1'
#
loop_
_entity.id
_entity.type
_entity.pdbx_description
1 polymer ?
#
loop_
_entity_poly.entity_id
_entity_poly.type
_entity_poly.pdbx_seq_one_letter_code
_entity_poly.pdbx_strand_id
1 'polypeptide(L)'
;LVPTSSSHSFVTKISEGNKIEFIFENINLPFDNATNDGYVAFKVKTKPTLVSGDIFTNEANIYFDYNLPVLTNKAVSTFKTLGTQDFEFSSYLSLYPVPVTDRLNIHTTQTIEIKALEIYDI
;
A
#
# COMPACT_ATOMS: atom_id res chain seq x y z
N LEU A 1 5.27 -11.83 9.84
CA LEU A 1 5.96 -10.57 9.49
C LEU A 1 7.25 -10.92 8.76
N VAL A 2 7.64 -10.12 7.79
CA VAL A 2 8.89 -10.26 7.02
C VAL A 2 9.59 -8.91 7.01
N PRO A 3 10.75 -8.74 7.68
CA PRO A 3 11.56 -7.54 7.55
C PRO A 3 12.06 -7.38 6.10
N THR A 4 12.13 -6.16 5.60
CA THR A 4 12.51 -5.88 4.20
C THR A 4 13.82 -5.11 4.08
N SER A 5 14.08 -4.17 4.99
CA SER A 5 15.33 -3.40 5.01
C SER A 5 15.49 -2.65 6.34
N SER A 6 16.69 -2.18 6.61
CA SER A 6 17.03 -1.36 7.77
C SER A 6 18.30 -0.56 7.54
N SER A 7 18.55 0.43 8.40
CA SER A 7 19.83 1.17 8.41
C SER A 7 20.98 0.35 8.99
N HIS A 8 20.72 -0.64 9.85
CA HIS A 8 21.73 -1.47 10.52
C HIS A 8 21.27 -2.93 10.61
N SER A 9 22.20 -3.86 10.82
CA SER A 9 21.89 -5.25 11.13
C SER A 9 21.07 -5.36 12.42
N PHE A 10 20.05 -6.21 12.42
CA PHE A 10 19.21 -6.47 13.57
C PHE A 10 18.79 -7.93 13.62
N VAL A 11 18.30 -8.35 14.79
CA VAL A 11 17.55 -9.59 14.97
C VAL A 11 16.09 -9.26 15.21
N THR A 12 15.18 -9.99 14.57
CA THR A 12 13.74 -9.88 14.86
C THR A 12 13.35 -10.94 15.88
N LYS A 13 12.67 -10.51 16.94
CA LYS A 13 12.00 -11.40 17.88
C LYS A 13 10.50 -11.15 17.83
N ILE A 14 9.73 -12.23 17.81
CA ILE A 14 8.27 -12.18 17.90
C ILE A 14 7.88 -12.91 19.19
N SER A 15 7.24 -12.20 20.10
CA SER A 15 6.81 -12.68 21.41
C SER A 15 5.32 -12.42 21.60
N GLU A 16 4.71 -13.13 22.55
CA GLU A 16 3.31 -12.89 22.98
C GLU A 16 2.28 -12.91 21.83
N GLY A 17 2.57 -13.63 20.74
CA GLY A 17 1.71 -13.78 19.57
C GLY A 17 1.71 -12.61 18.58
N ASN A 18 1.84 -11.36 19.06
CA ASN A 18 1.80 -10.16 18.20
C ASN A 18 2.77 -9.05 18.58
N LYS A 19 3.63 -9.24 19.60
CA LYS A 19 4.68 -8.28 19.94
C LYS A 19 5.89 -8.52 19.08
N ILE A 20 6.34 -7.48 18.37
CA ILE A 20 7.46 -7.56 17.43
C ILE A 20 8.56 -6.64 17.94
N GLU A 21 9.76 -7.20 18.09
CA GLU A 21 10.94 -6.52 18.61
C GLU A 21 12.02 -6.58 17.53
N PHE A 22 12.56 -5.42 17.14
CA PHE A 22 13.73 -5.30 16.28
C PHE A 22 14.92 -4.90 17.15
N ILE A 23 15.86 -5.83 17.31
CA ILE A 23 16.96 -5.71 18.27
C ILE A 23 18.23 -5.40 17.51
N PHE A 24 18.77 -4.20 17.74
CA PHE A 24 20.01 -3.72 17.15
C PHE A 24 21.11 -3.78 18.21
N GLU A 25 22.03 -4.73 18.07
CA GLU A 25 23.14 -4.89 19.02
C GLU A 25 24.41 -4.22 18.49
N ASN A 26 25.13 -3.53 19.38
CA ASN A 26 26.47 -2.98 19.11
C ASN A 26 26.56 -2.06 17.88
N ILE A 27 25.48 -1.33 17.57
CA ILE A 27 25.48 -0.36 16.45
C ILE A 27 26.25 0.93 16.78
N ASN A 28 26.57 1.17 18.07
CA ASN A 28 27.42 2.28 18.54
C ASN A 28 27.04 3.65 17.94
N LEU A 29 25.76 4.03 18.09
CA LEU A 29 25.27 5.28 17.53
C LEU A 29 26.06 6.48 18.08
N PRO A 30 26.42 7.45 17.22
CA PRO A 30 27.06 8.68 17.66
C PRO A 30 26.10 9.51 18.52
N PHE A 31 26.66 10.31 19.43
CA PHE A 31 25.88 11.26 20.24
C PHE A 31 25.41 12.47 19.45
N ASP A 32 25.98 12.73 18.27
CA ASP A 32 25.51 13.82 17.41
C ASP A 32 24.16 13.49 16.79
N ASN A 33 23.32 14.51 16.69
CA ASN A 33 21.96 14.40 16.18
C ASN A 33 21.88 14.40 14.65
N ALA A 34 23.00 14.50 13.94
CA ALA A 34 22.99 14.61 12.49
C ALA A 34 23.18 13.24 11.81
N THR A 35 23.75 12.27 12.53
CA THR A 35 24.16 10.98 11.95
C THR A 35 23.64 9.76 12.72
N ASN A 36 22.79 9.97 13.73
CA ASN A 36 22.21 8.90 14.54
C ASN A 36 20.80 8.47 14.10
N ASP A 37 20.31 8.98 12.96
CA ASP A 37 19.03 8.59 12.37
C ASP A 37 19.07 7.16 11.82
N GLY A 38 17.93 6.47 11.92
CA GLY A 38 17.81 5.10 11.46
C GLY A 38 16.40 4.75 11.00
N TYR A 39 16.27 3.58 10.37
CA TYR A 39 14.98 3.08 9.94
C TYR A 39 14.92 1.56 10.00
N VAL A 40 13.70 1.05 10.11
CA VAL A 40 13.34 -0.34 9.88
C VAL A 40 12.12 -0.38 8.96
N ALA A 41 12.17 -1.22 7.94
CA ALA A 41 11.06 -1.48 7.04
C ALA A 41 10.69 -2.95 7.10
N PHE A 42 9.39 -3.23 7.12
CA PHE A 42 8.87 -4.59 7.21
C PHE A 42 7.51 -4.71 6.53
N LYS A 43 7.15 -5.95 6.19
CA LYS A 43 5.83 -6.34 5.70
C LYS A 43 5.14 -7.22 6.75
N VAL A 44 3.87 -6.96 6.97
CA VAL A 44 3.01 -7.79 7.83
C VAL A 44 1.82 -8.29 7.03
N LYS A 45 1.49 -9.57 7.21
CA LYS A 45 0.32 -10.17 6.58
C LYS A 45 -0.93 -9.67 7.32
N THR A 46 -1.89 -9.15 6.59
CA THR A 46 -3.18 -8.75 7.13
C THR A 46 -3.99 -9.96 7.61
N LYS A 47 -4.92 -9.73 8.54
CA LYS A 47 -5.89 -10.75 8.92
C LYS A 47 -6.92 -10.93 7.78
N PRO A 48 -7.36 -12.16 7.49
CA PRO A 48 -8.38 -12.41 6.47
C PRO A 48 -9.76 -11.83 6.84
N THR A 49 -9.94 -11.41 8.10
CA THR A 49 -11.16 -10.81 8.61
C THR A 49 -11.25 -9.30 8.36
N LEU A 50 -10.21 -8.67 7.81
CA LEU A 50 -10.26 -7.24 7.51
C LEU A 50 -11.21 -6.96 6.34
N VAL A 51 -12.04 -5.92 6.49
CA VAL A 51 -12.95 -5.43 5.46
C VAL A 51 -12.60 -4.00 5.05
N SER A 52 -12.95 -3.62 3.82
CA SER A 52 -12.65 -2.27 3.32
C SER A 52 -13.30 -1.21 4.21
N GLY A 53 -12.51 -0.22 4.63
CA GLY A 53 -12.90 0.80 5.59
C GLY A 53 -12.36 0.57 7.01
N ASP A 54 -11.86 -0.63 7.32
CA ASP A 54 -11.24 -0.90 8.63
C ASP A 54 -10.04 0.02 8.87
N ILE A 55 -9.92 0.49 10.10
CA ILE A 55 -8.83 1.36 10.54
C ILE A 55 -8.03 0.63 11.61
N PHE A 56 -6.71 0.62 11.45
CA PHE A 56 -5.81 0.08 12.46
C PHE A 56 -4.67 1.05 12.73
N THR A 57 -4.21 1.02 13.98
CA THR A 57 -3.18 1.91 14.49
C THR A 57 -1.98 1.10 14.92
N ASN A 58 -0.79 1.58 14.58
CA ASN A 58 0.46 1.03 15.06
C ASN A 58 1.25 2.10 15.82
N GLU A 59 1.91 1.68 16.88
CA GLU A 59 2.83 2.50 17.66
C GLU A 59 4.05 1.65 18.00
N ALA A 60 5.19 2.29 18.21
CA ALA A 60 6.42 1.65 18.59
C ALA A 60 7.03 2.36 19.81
N ASN A 61 7.82 1.60 20.55
CA ASN A 61 8.62 2.09 21.65
C ASN A 61 10.09 1.84 21.29
N ILE A 62 10.91 2.87 21.38
CA ILE A 62 12.35 2.80 21.10
C ILE A 62 13.08 2.76 22.43
N TYR A 63 13.92 1.74 22.62
CA TYR A 63 14.72 1.54 23.81
C TYR A 63 16.19 1.70 23.46
N PHE A 64 16.91 2.49 24.27
CA PHE A 64 18.36 2.61 24.20
C PHE A 64 18.95 2.09 25.49
N ASP A 65 19.80 1.06 25.39
CA ASP A 65 20.41 0.38 26.52
C ASP A 65 19.36 0.01 27.59
N TYR A 66 19.49 0.58 28.79
CA TYR A 66 18.60 0.35 29.94
C TYR A 66 17.69 1.55 30.24
N ASN A 67 17.57 2.50 29.32
CA ASN A 67 16.73 3.67 29.51
C ASN A 67 15.23 3.35 29.34
N LEU A 68 14.39 4.23 29.85
CA LEU A 68 12.94 4.20 29.58
C LEU A 68 12.67 4.39 28.08
N PRO A 69 11.57 3.81 27.55
CA PRO A 69 11.27 3.91 26.14
C PRO A 69 10.94 5.34 25.72
N VAL A 70 11.39 5.69 24.53
CA VAL A 70 10.87 6.83 23.78
C VAL A 70 9.67 6.35 22.95
N LEU A 71 8.49 6.89 23.23
CA LEU A 71 7.26 6.56 22.50
C LEU A 71 7.24 7.27 21.16
N THR A 72 6.94 6.55 20.08
CA THR A 72 6.71 7.17 18.78
C THR A 72 5.30 7.75 18.68
N ASN A 73 5.09 8.60 17.67
CA ASN A 73 3.73 8.91 17.24
C ASN A 73 3.01 7.65 16.74
N LYS A 74 1.68 7.70 16.75
CA LYS A 74 0.82 6.63 16.23
C LYS A 74 0.68 6.77 14.71
N ALA A 75 0.89 5.67 13.99
CA ALA A 75 0.59 5.56 12.57
C ALA A 75 -0.80 4.95 12.39
N VAL A 76 -1.67 5.62 11.64
CA VAL A 76 -3.03 5.15 11.34
C VAL A 76 -3.10 4.73 9.89
N SER A 77 -3.65 3.54 9.62
CA SER A 77 -3.81 3.00 8.28
C SER A 77 -5.26 2.56 8.06
N THR A 78 -5.80 2.90 6.89
CA THR A 78 -7.12 2.44 6.44
C THR A 78 -6.96 1.30 5.45
N PHE A 79 -7.62 0.18 5.72
CA PHE A 79 -7.68 -0.93 4.78
C PHE A 79 -8.64 -0.57 3.64
N LYS A 80 -8.12 -0.52 2.42
CA LYS A 80 -8.92 -0.17 1.24
C LYS A 80 -8.41 -0.96 0.04
N THR A 81 -9.34 -1.40 -0.80
CA THR A 81 -8.97 -1.92 -2.12
C THR A 81 -8.35 -0.79 -2.93
N LEU A 82 -7.09 -1.00 -3.33
CA LEU A 82 -6.41 -0.14 -4.29
C LEU A 82 -6.65 -0.72 -5.68
N GLY A 83 -6.96 0.16 -6.63
CA GLY A 83 -7.14 -0.19 -8.03
C GLY A 83 -7.12 1.07 -8.86
N THR A 84 -6.68 0.95 -10.10
CA THR A 84 -7.00 1.94 -11.13
C THR A 84 -8.45 1.71 -11.53
N GLN A 85 -9.20 2.79 -11.77
CA GLN A 85 -10.54 2.63 -12.33
C GLN A 85 -10.39 2.08 -13.74
N ASP A 86 -11.01 0.94 -14.01
CA ASP A 86 -11.04 0.38 -15.36
C ASP A 86 -11.83 1.32 -16.29
N PHE A 87 -11.46 1.32 -17.57
CA PHE A 87 -12.20 2.06 -18.59
C PHE A 87 -13.54 1.35 -18.85
N GLU A 88 -14.61 1.88 -18.28
CA GLU A 88 -15.96 1.41 -18.51
C GLU A 88 -16.48 1.92 -19.87
N PHE A 89 -16.21 1.16 -20.94
CA PHE A 89 -16.61 1.52 -22.31
C PHE A 89 -18.08 1.97 -22.40
N SER A 90 -18.99 1.24 -21.75
CA SER A 90 -20.44 1.51 -21.74
C SER A 90 -20.82 2.85 -21.08
N SER A 91 -19.96 3.39 -20.21
CA SER A 91 -20.18 4.70 -19.60
C SER A 91 -19.96 5.84 -20.59
N TYR A 92 -19.20 5.60 -21.65
CA TYR A 92 -18.74 6.61 -22.60
C TYR A 92 -19.30 6.41 -24.02
N LEU A 93 -19.49 5.16 -24.43
CA LEU A 93 -19.86 4.76 -25.78
C LEU A 93 -20.94 3.68 -25.75
N SER A 94 -21.93 3.81 -26.63
CA SER A 94 -22.88 2.75 -26.95
C SER A 94 -22.77 2.35 -28.43
N LEU A 95 -22.80 1.05 -28.67
CA LEU A 95 -22.71 0.44 -29.99
C LEU A 95 -24.02 -0.26 -30.32
N TYR A 96 -24.60 0.00 -31.49
CA TYR A 96 -25.80 -0.72 -31.92
C TYR A 96 -26.02 -0.66 -33.45
N PRO A 97 -26.66 -1.69 -34.03
CA PRO A 97 -26.94 -2.98 -33.39
C PRO A 97 -25.64 -3.80 -33.21
N VAL A 98 -25.65 -4.74 -32.28
CA VAL A 98 -24.62 -5.79 -32.14
C VAL A 98 -25.39 -7.10 -31.96
N PRO A 99 -25.45 -7.99 -32.97
CA PRO A 99 -24.69 -8.01 -34.24
C PRO A 99 -25.15 -7.00 -35.30
N VAL A 100 -24.30 -6.71 -36.29
CA VAL A 100 -24.57 -5.77 -37.39
C VAL A 100 -24.08 -6.35 -38.72
N THR A 101 -24.81 -6.06 -39.81
CA THR A 101 -24.48 -6.53 -41.17
C THR A 101 -24.08 -5.41 -42.14
N ASP A 102 -24.51 -4.17 -41.90
CA ASP A 102 -24.30 -3.04 -42.82
C ASP A 102 -23.81 -1.79 -42.09
N ARG A 103 -24.62 -1.22 -41.19
CA ARG A 103 -24.27 0.04 -40.50
C ARG A 103 -24.21 -0.09 -38.98
N LEU A 104 -23.00 0.01 -38.42
CA LEU A 104 -22.75 0.12 -36.98
C LEU A 104 -22.89 1.58 -36.53
N ASN A 105 -23.72 1.83 -35.53
CA ASN A 105 -23.84 3.16 -34.92
C ASN A 105 -23.02 3.21 -33.63
N ILE A 106 -22.27 4.29 -33.45
CA ILE A 106 -21.43 4.55 -32.29
C ILE A 106 -21.88 5.88 -31.70
N HIS A 107 -22.37 5.85 -30.47
CA HIS A 107 -22.96 7.03 -29.82
C HIS A 107 -22.23 7.34 -28.50
N THR A 108 -21.83 8.59 -28.32
CA THR A 108 -21.17 9.07 -27.08
C THR A 108 -22.21 9.41 -26.03
N THR A 109 -22.13 8.82 -24.85
CA THR A 109 -23.04 9.06 -23.72
C THR A 109 -22.58 10.18 -22.79
N GLN A 110 -21.30 10.57 -22.89
CA GLN A 110 -20.69 11.67 -22.15
C GLN A 110 -19.85 12.54 -23.09
N THR A 111 -19.50 13.75 -22.65
CA THR A 111 -18.61 14.65 -23.39
C THR A 111 -17.20 14.08 -23.43
N ILE A 112 -16.84 13.41 -24.52
CA ILE A 112 -15.51 12.85 -24.78
C ILE A 112 -15.02 13.29 -26.15
N GLU A 113 -13.71 13.49 -26.27
CA GLU A 113 -13.05 13.74 -27.56
C GLU A 113 -12.52 12.42 -28.12
N ILE A 114 -13.07 11.97 -29.24
CA ILE A 114 -12.62 10.76 -29.92
C ILE A 114 -11.42 11.12 -30.81
N LYS A 115 -10.23 10.62 -30.45
CA LYS A 115 -9.00 10.85 -31.24
C LYS A 115 -8.86 9.89 -32.42
N ALA A 116 -9.23 8.63 -32.23
CA ALA A 116 -9.15 7.59 -33.25
C ALA A 116 -10.23 6.53 -32.98
N LEU A 117 -10.65 5.83 -34.04
CA LEU A 117 -11.57 4.71 -33.97
C LEU A 117 -11.08 3.60 -34.89
N GLU A 118 -10.89 2.40 -34.36
CA GLU A 118 -10.34 1.25 -35.06
C GLU A 118 -11.29 0.06 -34.89
N ILE A 119 -11.58 -0.64 -35.98
CA ILE A 119 -12.40 -1.84 -36.00
C ILE A 119 -11.50 -2.99 -36.45
N TYR A 120 -11.47 -4.05 -35.66
CA TYR A 120 -10.66 -5.24 -35.90
C TYR A 120 -11.58 -6.40 -36.28
N ASP A 121 -11.16 -7.19 -37.27
CA ASP A 121 -11.74 -8.48 -37.65
C ASP A 121 -10.77 -9.61 -37.29
N ILE A 122 -11.28 -10.84 -37.12
CA ILE A 122 -10.50 -12.04 -36.76
C ILE A 122 -10.23 -12.92 -37.99
#